data_AF-A0A3M1ELT7-F1
#
_entry.id   AF-A0A3M1ELT7-F1
#
_cell.length_a   1.000
_cell.length_b   1.000
_cell.length_c   1.000
_cell.angle_alpha   90.00
_cell.angle_beta   90.00
_cell.angle_gamma   90.00
#
_symmetry.space_group_name_H-M   'P 1'
#
loop_
_entity.id
_entity.type
_entity.pdbx_description
1 polymer ?
#
loop_
_entity_poly.entity_id
_entity_poly.type
_entity_poly.pdbx_seq_one_letter_code
_entity_poly.pdbx_strand_id
1 'polypeptide(L)'
;MAETTAQTGIPIPESEINNITLLLRAAFIRCQPERYAEAIVICPSGMATAQLIVARLKARLPGLHIQKVLSVRELTEENTAAAQLIISTIPLESAPAGVEVIQVHPLLLPEDITAITHWLSTHSQLPGSPPS
;
A
#
# COMPACT_ATOMS: atom_id res chain seq x y z
N MET A 1 11.99 26.64 -37.89
CA MET A 1 12.60 26.77 -36.55
C MET A 1 12.46 25.40 -35.91
N ALA A 2 13.38 24.48 -36.21
CA ALA A 2 14.72 24.36 -35.60
C ALA A 2 14.59 23.57 -34.28
N GLU A 3 15.30 22.48 -34.00
CA GLU A 3 16.36 21.72 -34.66
C GLU A 3 16.57 20.51 -33.73
N THR A 4 16.37 19.26 -34.18
CA THR A 4 16.91 18.09 -33.45
C THR A 4 17.17 16.84 -34.32
N THR A 5 17.01 16.91 -35.64
CA THR A 5 17.31 15.79 -36.55
C THR A 5 18.79 15.73 -36.90
N ALA A 6 19.67 15.56 -35.91
CA ALA A 6 21.10 15.80 -36.12
C ALA A 6 22.07 14.66 -35.82
N GLN A 7 21.66 13.41 -35.54
CA GLN A 7 22.66 12.32 -35.41
C GLN A 7 22.32 10.95 -36.03
N THR A 8 21.08 10.67 -36.46
CA THR A 8 20.76 9.45 -37.22
C THR A 8 19.70 9.77 -38.27
N GLY A 9 20.05 9.81 -39.55
CA GLY A 9 19.12 10.16 -40.65
C GLY A 9 18.04 9.10 -40.94
N ILE A 10 17.59 8.36 -39.93
CA ILE A 10 16.69 7.21 -40.05
C ILE A 10 15.44 7.49 -39.20
N PRO A 11 14.23 7.50 -39.80
CA PRO A 11 13.00 7.60 -39.02
C PRO A 11 12.86 6.35 -38.13
N ILE A 12 12.65 6.57 -36.84
CA ILE A 12 12.44 5.48 -35.88
C ILE A 12 11.07 4.84 -36.19
N PRO A 13 11.01 3.54 -36.51
CA PRO A 13 9.74 2.87 -36.75
C PRO A 13 8.92 2.76 -35.46
N GLU A 14 7.60 2.78 -35.58
CA GLU A 14 6.67 2.77 -34.45
C GLU A 14 6.87 1.57 -33.49
N SER A 15 7.32 0.43 -34.03
CA SER A 15 7.67 -0.75 -33.24
C SER A 15 8.81 -0.51 -32.26
N GLU A 16 9.82 0.28 -32.63
CA GLU A 16 10.95 0.64 -31.77
C GLU A 16 10.52 1.62 -30.68
N ILE A 17 9.64 2.58 -31.02
CA ILE A 17 9.02 3.49 -30.05
C ILE A 17 8.24 2.70 -28.99
N ASN A 18 7.45 1.71 -29.43
CA ASN A 18 6.69 0.84 -28.53
C ASN A 18 7.60 -0.01 -27.63
N ASN A 19 8.70 -0.53 -28.18
CA ASN A 19 9.65 -1.36 -27.43
C ASN A 19 10.37 -0.53 -26.36
N ILE A 20 10.82 0.68 -26.72
CA ILE A 20 11.41 1.63 -25.77
C ILE A 20 10.38 1.99 -24.69
N THR A 21 9.14 2.29 -25.07
CA THR A 21 8.05 2.61 -24.13
C THR A 21 7.79 1.47 -23.15
N LEU A 22 7.74 0.23 -23.63
CA LEU A 22 7.56 -0.96 -22.80
C LEU A 22 8.73 -1.13 -21.81
N LEU A 23 9.97 -0.99 -22.29
CA LEU A 23 11.16 -1.08 -21.45
C LEU A 23 11.21 0.03 -20.40
N LEU A 24 10.84 1.26 -20.77
CA LEU A 24 10.76 2.40 -19.87
C LEU A 24 9.70 2.16 -18.79
N ARG A 25 8.53 1.65 -19.18
CA ARG A 25 7.44 1.30 -18.26
C ARG A 25 7.86 0.21 -17.29
N ALA A 26 8.51 -0.84 -17.79
CA ALA A 26 9.01 -1.91 -16.96
C ALA A 26 10.11 -1.42 -16.00
N ALA A 27 11.01 -0.53 -16.46
CA ALA A 27 12.01 0.12 -15.62
C ALA A 27 11.38 1.02 -14.55
N PHE A 28 10.35 1.78 -14.91
CA PHE A 28 9.62 2.63 -13.99
C PHE A 28 8.93 1.81 -12.89
N ILE A 29 8.30 0.68 -13.23
CA ILE A 29 7.70 -0.24 -12.25
C ILE A 29 8.77 -0.84 -11.33
N ARG A 30 9.96 -1.20 -11.86
CA ARG A 30 11.09 -1.72 -11.06
C ARG A 30 11.73 -0.68 -10.15
N CYS A 31 11.80 0.56 -10.59
CA CYS A 31 12.43 1.65 -9.85
C CYS A 31 11.47 2.39 -8.92
N GLN A 32 10.17 2.08 -8.95
CA GLN A 32 9.26 2.61 -7.95
C GLN A 32 9.68 2.07 -6.58
N PRO A 33 10.02 2.95 -5.62
CA PRO A 33 10.22 2.50 -4.26
C PRO A 33 8.94 1.81 -3.82
N GLU A 34 9.07 0.60 -3.26
CA GLU A 34 7.95 -0.08 -2.62
C GLU A 34 7.46 0.82 -1.47
N ARG A 35 6.49 1.67 -1.77
CA ARG A 35 5.84 2.52 -0.78
C ARG A 35 4.82 1.65 -0.08
N TYR A 36 5.27 1.05 1.01
CA TYR A 36 4.39 0.31 1.88
C TYR A 36 3.50 1.27 2.66
N ALA A 37 2.21 0.94 2.74
CA ALA A 37 1.37 1.59 3.74
C ALA A 37 1.73 1.02 5.11
N GLU A 38 2.07 1.93 6.02
CA GLU A 38 2.45 1.61 7.39
C GLU A 38 1.21 1.36 8.25
N ALA A 39 1.07 0.14 8.75
CA ALA A 39 -0.11 -0.29 9.49
C ALA A 39 0.22 -0.94 10.84
N ILE A 40 -0.72 -0.80 11.77
CA ILE A 40 -0.70 -1.43 13.10
C ILE A 40 -1.89 -2.36 13.21
N VAL A 41 -1.68 -3.53 13.82
CA VAL A 41 -2.75 -4.49 14.08
C VAL A 41 -3.11 -4.49 15.57
N ILE A 42 -4.40 -4.37 15.88
CA ILE A 42 -4.94 -4.46 17.23
C ILE A 42 -5.77 -5.73 17.40
N CYS A 43 -5.34 -6.59 18.32
CA CYS A 43 -6.00 -7.85 18.59
C CYS A 43 -5.99 -8.19 20.09
N PRO A 44 -7.15 -8.24 20.77
CA PRO A 44 -7.22 -8.64 22.17
C PRO A 44 -7.14 -10.17 22.36
N SER A 45 -7.29 -10.94 21.28
CA SER A 45 -7.46 -12.40 21.25
C SER A 45 -6.15 -13.20 21.48
N GLY A 46 -5.13 -12.55 22.06
CA GLY A 46 -3.80 -13.12 22.32
C GLY A 46 -2.87 -13.17 21.10
N MET A 47 -1.58 -13.41 21.37
CA MET A 47 -0.52 -13.36 20.35
C MET A 47 -0.71 -14.37 19.21
N ALA A 48 -1.21 -15.57 19.49
CA ALA A 48 -1.40 -16.60 18.46
C ALA A 48 -2.38 -16.15 17.36
N THR A 49 -3.54 -15.63 17.76
CA THR A 49 -4.57 -15.12 16.85
C THR A 49 -4.08 -13.90 16.09
N ALA A 50 -3.36 -13.00 16.78
CA ALA A 50 -2.82 -11.80 16.14
C ALA A 50 -1.77 -12.14 15.07
N GLN A 51 -0.87 -13.09 15.32
CA GLN A 51 0.10 -13.55 14.34
C GLN A 51 -0.56 -14.23 13.13
N LEU A 52 -1.67 -14.96 13.35
CA LEU A 52 -2.44 -15.54 12.24
C LEU A 52 -2.99 -14.45 11.31
N ILE A 53 -3.55 -13.38 11.87
CA ILE A 53 -4.05 -12.24 11.09
C ILE A 53 -2.91 -11.57 10.34
N VAL A 54 -1.78 -11.30 11.01
CA VAL A 54 -0.58 -10.73 10.38
C VAL A 54 -0.10 -11.59 9.22
N ALA A 55 -0.02 -12.90 9.39
CA ALA A 55 0.39 -13.82 8.34
C ALA A 55 -0.59 -13.78 7.15
N ARG A 56 -1.90 -13.74 7.40
CA ARG A 56 -2.92 -13.64 6.35
C ARG A 56 -2.88 -12.30 5.61
N LEU A 57 -2.68 -11.21 6.34
CA LEU A 57 -2.51 -9.87 5.76
C LEU A 57 -1.27 -9.83 4.87
N LYS A 58 -0.11 -10.28 5.35
CA LYS A 58 1.13 -10.34 4.57
C LYS A 58 1.01 -11.21 3.32
N ALA A 59 0.30 -12.34 3.42
CA ALA A 59 0.10 -13.24 2.28
C ALA A 59 -0.83 -12.67 1.21
N ARG A 60 -1.84 -11.87 1.60
CA ARG A 60 -2.85 -11.32 0.68
C ARG A 60 -2.55 -9.90 0.20
N LEU A 61 -1.83 -9.13 1.00
CA LEU A 61 -1.58 -7.70 0.82
C LEU A 61 -0.08 -7.41 0.95
N PRO A 62 0.75 -7.79 -0.04
CA PRO A 62 2.20 -7.59 0.03
C PRO A 62 2.59 -6.10 0.11
N GLY A 63 1.76 -5.18 -0.38
CA GLY A 63 2.00 -3.72 -0.28
C GLY A 63 1.70 -3.10 1.09
N LEU A 64 1.33 -3.91 2.09
CA LEU A 64 1.03 -3.46 3.46
C LEU A 64 2.20 -3.84 4.39
N HIS A 65 2.84 -2.85 5.01
CA HIS A 65 3.85 -3.09 6.04
C HIS A 65 3.20 -3.02 7.41
N ILE A 66 3.27 -4.12 8.16
CA ILE A 66 2.76 -4.20 9.52
C ILE A 66 3.91 -3.93 10.48
N GLN A 67 3.97 -2.73 11.05
CA GLN A 67 5.04 -2.33 11.98
C GLN A 67 4.97 -3.13 13.28
N LYS A 68 3.77 -3.22 13.85
CA LYS A 68 3.57 -3.77 15.18
C LYS A 68 2.16 -4.31 15.37
N VAL A 69 2.09 -5.26 16.28
CA VAL A 69 0.86 -5.81 16.83
C VAL A 69 0.76 -5.30 18.26
N LEU A 70 -0.34 -4.63 18.59
CA LEU A 70 -0.57 -4.04 19.90
C LEU A 70 -1.88 -4.57 20.49
N SER A 71 -1.97 -4.57 21.81
CA SER A 71 -3.26 -4.60 22.50
C SER A 71 -3.88 -3.20 22.53
N VAL A 72 -5.19 -3.11 22.81
CA VAL A 72 -5.88 -1.81 22.97
C VAL A 72 -5.24 -0.93 24.04
N ARG A 73 -4.67 -1.53 25.08
CA ARG A 73 -4.05 -0.80 26.20
C ARG A 73 -2.72 -0.15 25.82
N GLU A 74 -2.07 -0.65 24.76
CA GLU A 74 -0.80 -0.14 24.25
C GLU A 74 -1.02 0.90 23.14
N LEU A 75 -2.28 1.17 22.79
CA LEU A 75 -2.64 2.18 21.82
C LEU A 75 -2.40 3.57 22.41
N THR A 76 -1.27 4.17 22.05
CA THR A 76 -0.90 5.55 22.39
C THR A 76 -0.61 6.34 21.13
N GLU A 77 -0.78 7.66 21.17
CA GLU A 77 -0.51 8.52 20.00
C GLU A 77 0.93 8.36 19.49
N GLU A 78 1.89 8.24 20.41
CA GLU A 78 3.30 7.99 20.08
C GLU A 78 3.49 6.66 19.32
N ASN A 79 2.76 5.61 19.74
CA ASN A 79 2.82 4.33 19.08
C ASN A 79 2.16 4.32 17.69
N THR A 80 1.26 5.25 17.41
CA THR A 80 0.52 5.34 16.14
C THR A 80 1.00 6.45 15.23
N ALA A 81 1.93 7.30 15.67
CA ALA A 81 2.36 8.50 14.95
C ALA A 81 2.89 8.23 13.53
N ALA A 82 3.51 7.06 13.30
CA ALA A 82 4.03 6.64 12.00
C ALA A 82 3.07 5.76 11.19
N ALA A 83 1.93 5.38 11.77
CA ALA A 83 0.96 4.50 11.12
C ALA A 83 -0.10 5.31 10.38
N GLN A 84 -0.42 4.89 9.17
CA GLN A 84 -1.49 5.49 8.36
C GLN A 84 -2.81 4.70 8.51
N LEU A 85 -2.70 3.43 8.94
CA LEU A 85 -3.82 2.52 9.09
C LEU A 85 -3.72 1.72 10.40
N ILE A 86 -4.85 1.60 11.10
CA ILE A 86 -5.03 0.68 12.21
C ILE A 86 -6.04 -0.39 11.78
N ILE A 87 -5.62 -1.66 11.86
CA ILE A 87 -6.46 -2.82 11.59
C ILE A 87 -6.84 -3.43 12.93
N SER A 88 -8.11 -3.35 13.32
CA SER A 88 -8.56 -3.83 14.62
C SER A 88 -9.55 -4.97 14.50
N THR A 89 -9.44 -5.98 15.37
CA THR A 89 -10.44 -7.05 15.45
C THR A 89 -11.62 -6.73 16.38
N ILE A 90 -11.57 -5.56 17.02
CA ILE A 90 -12.60 -5.05 17.92
C ILE A 90 -12.88 -3.58 17.62
N PRO A 91 -14.07 -3.08 17.97
CA PRO A 91 -14.34 -1.65 17.87
C PRO A 91 -13.36 -0.87 18.75
N LEU A 92 -12.78 0.21 18.19
CA LEU A 92 -11.98 1.17 18.94
C LEU A 92 -12.84 2.40 19.23
N GLU A 93 -12.90 2.82 20.49
CA GLU A 93 -13.71 3.98 20.91
C GLU A 93 -13.09 5.31 20.47
N SER A 94 -11.76 5.36 20.34
CA SER A 94 -11.03 6.55 19.91
C SER A 94 -9.87 6.16 19.00
N ALA A 95 -9.91 6.62 17.75
CA ALA A 95 -8.77 6.58 16.85
C ALA A 95 -7.87 7.81 17.09
N PRO A 96 -6.53 7.68 17.00
CA PRO A 96 -5.64 8.82 16.90
C PRO A 96 -6.03 9.71 15.71
N ALA A 97 -5.92 11.03 15.87
CA ALA A 97 -6.30 11.97 14.81
C ALA A 97 -5.46 11.76 13.54
N GLY A 98 -6.14 11.62 12.39
CA GLY A 98 -5.48 11.46 11.09
C GLY A 98 -5.07 10.02 10.73
N VAL A 99 -5.46 9.03 11.54
CA VAL A 99 -5.21 7.60 11.26
C VAL A 99 -6.53 6.90 10.97
N GLU A 100 -6.62 6.18 9.84
CA GLU A 100 -7.81 5.40 9.52
C GLU A 100 -7.88 4.14 10.39
N VAL A 101 -9.07 3.81 10.90
CA VAL A 101 -9.32 2.53 11.58
C VAL A 101 -10.23 1.67 10.74
N ILE A 102 -9.74 0.49 10.35
CA ILE A 102 -10.55 -0.55 9.71
C ILE A 102 -10.76 -1.68 10.72
N GLN A 103 -12.01 -1.87 11.12
CA GLN A 103 -12.40 -3.04 11.89
C GLN A 103 -12.53 -4.25 10.95
N VAL A 104 -11.91 -5.35 11.34
CA VAL A 104 -11.92 -6.61 10.58
C VAL A 104 -12.35 -7.78 11.45
N HIS A 105 -12.81 -8.85 10.81
CA HIS A 105 -13.06 -10.09 11.51
C HIS A 105 -11.73 -10.75 11.94
N PRO A 106 -11.66 -11.45 13.10
CA PRO A 106 -10.47 -12.21 13.51
C PRO A 106 -9.99 -13.27 12.50
N LEU A 107 -10.87 -13.68 11.58
CA LEU A 107 -10.56 -14.62 10.50
C LEU A 107 -10.23 -13.93 9.18
N LEU A 108 -10.24 -12.60 9.11
CA LEU A 108 -9.94 -11.83 7.91
C LEU A 108 -10.76 -12.31 6.69
N LEU A 109 -12.06 -12.02 6.76
CA LEU A 109 -13.05 -12.38 5.75
C LEU A 109 -12.72 -11.68 4.41
N PRO A 110 -13.28 -12.15 3.29
CA PRO A 110 -13.02 -11.53 1.99
C PRO A 110 -13.37 -10.04 1.94
N GLU A 111 -14.47 -9.65 2.59
CA GLU A 111 -14.90 -8.26 2.72
C GLU A 111 -13.88 -7.37 3.45
N ASP A 112 -13.22 -7.90 4.49
CA ASP A 112 -12.16 -7.21 5.21
C ASP A 112 -10.97 -6.90 4.29
N ILE A 113 -10.59 -7.87 3.45
CA ILE A 113 -9.52 -7.70 2.46
C ILE A 113 -9.92 -6.65 1.43
N THR A 114 -11.17 -6.68 0.95
CA THR A 114 -11.67 -5.69 0.00
C THR A 114 -11.63 -4.28 0.60
N ALA A 115 -12.04 -4.10 1.86
CA ALA A 115 -11.98 -2.81 2.54
C ALA A 115 -10.54 -2.29 2.67
N ILE A 116 -9.61 -3.13 3.13
CA ILE A 116 -8.19 -2.75 3.25
C ILE A 116 -7.59 -2.46 1.86
N THR A 117 -7.91 -3.26 0.85
CA THR A 117 -7.40 -3.04 -0.53
C THR A 117 -7.93 -1.74 -1.11
N HIS A 118 -9.20 -1.43 -0.88
CA HIS A 118 -9.81 -0.18 -1.32
C HIS A 118 -9.13 1.02 -0.64
N TRP A 119 -8.94 0.95 0.67
CA TRP A 119 -8.22 1.97 1.42
C TRP A 119 -6.79 2.14 0.90
N LEU A 120 -6.08 1.03 0.69
CA LEU A 120 -4.74 1.00 0.10
C LEU A 120 -4.74 1.68 -1.26
N SER A 121 -5.70 1.40 -2.15
CA SER A 121 -5.76 2.03 -3.48
C SER A 121 -6.01 3.55 -3.44
N THR A 122 -6.76 4.01 -2.43
CA THR A 122 -7.12 5.43 -2.26
C THR A 122 -5.98 6.24 -1.65
N HIS A 123 -5.20 5.62 -0.77
CA HIS A 123 -4.08 6.25 -0.05
C HIS A 123 -2.72 5.87 -0.65
N SER A 124 -2.67 4.87 -1.55
CA SER A 124 -1.59 4.65 -2.50
C SER A 124 -1.70 5.70 -3.60
N GLN A 125 -1.43 6.96 -3.27
CA GLN A 125 -1.02 7.91 -4.28
C GLN A 125 0.31 7.39 -4.88
N LEU A 126 0.16 6.61 -5.96
CA LEU A 126 1.04 6.63 -7.11
C LEU A 126 1.11 8.09 -7.57
N PRO A 127 2.25 8.80 -7.44
CA PRO A 127 2.45 10.01 -8.23
C PRO A 127 2.69 9.54 -9.67
N GLY A 128 1.62 9.44 -10.47
CA GLY A 128 1.76 8.99 -11.86
C GLY A 128 0.52 8.52 -12.62
N SER A 129 -0.71 8.65 -12.09
CA SER A 129 -1.87 8.51 -13.00
C SER A 129 -1.87 9.70 -13.97
N PRO A 130 -1.86 9.47 -15.30
CA PRO A 130 -2.13 10.56 -16.23
C PRO A 130 -3.54 11.11 -15.96
N PRO A 131 -3.75 12.44 -16.01
CA PRO A 131 -5.09 13.00 -16.03
C PRO A 131 -5.83 12.48 -17.26
N SER A 132 -7.10 12.10 -17.07
CA SER A 132 -8.03 11.82 -18.17
C SER A 132 -8.26 13.05 -19.04
#